data_AF-A0AAU7C8R6-F1
#
_entry.id   AF-A0AAU7C8R6-F1
#
_cell.length_a   1.000
_cell.length_b   1.000
_cell.length_c   1.000
_cell.angle_alpha   90.00
_cell.angle_beta   90.00
_cell.angle_gamma   90.00
#
_symmetry.space_group_name_H-M   'P 1'
#
loop_
_entity.id
_entity.type
_entity.pdbx_description
1 polymer ?
#
loop_
_entity_poly.entity_id
_entity_poly.type
_entity_poly.pdbx_seq_one_letter_code
_entity_poly.pdbx_strand_id
1 'polypeptide(L)'
;MRWLYYHDHKPEDAAEREAIIAKIDAWWRAFDGQVDNLKSLFKQEARWDLPKWMDDNLHAIHPEIMWEYGPAVLGEGHRLVLTPESAHELRPLVATILERAPTSPPGNSTTPGFRRISNRRNPQSKHARLMT
;
A
#
# COMPACT_ATOMS: atom_id res chain seq x y z
N MET A 1 -17.61 -2.76 3.30
CA MET A 1 -17.91 -2.36 1.91
C MET A 1 -17.53 -3.48 0.96
N ARG A 2 -18.20 -3.60 -0.20
CA ARG A 2 -17.91 -4.65 -1.21
C ARG A 2 -17.27 -3.99 -2.45
N TRP A 3 -16.00 -3.58 -2.37
CA TRP A 3 -15.29 -2.75 -3.38
C TRP A 3 -15.43 -3.20 -4.84
N LEU A 4 -15.55 -4.51 -5.10
CA LEU A 4 -15.72 -5.06 -6.46
C LEU A 4 -17.17 -5.16 -6.97
N TYR A 5 -18.16 -4.96 -6.11
CA TYR A 5 -19.57 -5.24 -6.44
C TYR A 5 -20.41 -3.96 -6.50
N TYR A 6 -19.76 -2.82 -6.72
CA TYR A 6 -20.45 -1.66 -7.25
C TYR A 6 -20.93 -2.05 -8.65
N HIS A 7 -22.18 -2.48 -8.73
CA HIS A 7 -22.86 -2.63 -10.00
C HIS A 7 -23.03 -1.23 -10.58
N ASP A 8 -22.59 -1.03 -11.82
CA ASP A 8 -22.56 0.22 -12.59
C ASP A 8 -23.94 0.87 -12.83
N HIS A 9 -24.95 0.50 -12.04
CA HIS A 9 -26.36 0.84 -12.24
C HIS A 9 -26.91 1.74 -11.13
N LYS A 10 -26.07 2.19 -10.18
CA LYS A 10 -26.46 3.10 -9.11
C LYS A 10 -25.51 4.29 -8.99
N PRO A 11 -26.00 5.54 -9.03
CA PRO A 11 -25.16 6.73 -8.90
C PRO A 11 -24.56 6.90 -7.49
N GLU A 12 -25.24 6.40 -6.44
CA GLU A 12 -24.70 6.42 -5.06
C GLU A 12 -23.39 5.63 -4.92
N ASP A 13 -23.32 4.50 -5.61
CA ASP A 13 -22.20 3.57 -5.63
C ASP A 13 -20.97 4.16 -6.33
N ALA A 14 -21.20 4.94 -7.40
CA ALA A 14 -20.15 5.66 -8.11
C ALA A 14 -19.54 6.78 -7.24
N ALA A 15 -20.36 7.54 -6.52
CA ALA A 15 -19.87 8.64 -5.68
C ALA A 15 -19.02 8.12 -4.51
N GLU A 16 -19.41 7.01 -3.88
CA GLU A 16 -18.63 6.38 -2.80
C GLU A 16 -17.28 5.87 -3.33
N ARG A 17 -17.28 5.22 -4.50
CA ARG A 17 -16.05 4.77 -5.15
C ARG A 17 -15.10 5.93 -5.46
N GLU A 18 -15.60 7.02 -6.04
CA GLU A 18 -14.80 8.20 -6.35
C GLU A 18 -14.25 8.86 -5.07
N ALA A 19 -15.02 8.89 -3.98
CA ALA A 19 -14.55 9.38 -2.70
C ALA A 19 -13.39 8.55 -2.13
N ILE A 20 -13.45 7.22 -2.25
CA ILE A 20 -12.33 6.35 -1.86
C ILE A 20 -11.12 6.56 -2.78
N ILE A 21 -11.31 6.68 -4.10
CA ILE A 21 -10.22 6.96 -5.04
C ILE A 21 -9.52 8.27 -4.67
N ALA A 22 -10.27 9.33 -4.36
CA ALA A 22 -9.71 10.60 -3.92
C ALA A 22 -8.87 10.47 -2.64
N LYS A 23 -9.31 9.63 -1.68
CA LYS A 23 -8.53 9.33 -0.47
C LYS A 23 -7.23 8.58 -0.79
N ILE A 24 -7.27 7.62 -1.72
CA ILE A 24 -6.08 6.89 -2.19
C ILE A 24 -5.06 7.87 -2.78
N ASP A 25 -5.51 8.78 -3.64
CA ASP A 25 -4.64 9.78 -4.25
C ASP A 25 -4.06 10.76 -3.23
N ALA A 26 -4.89 11.23 -2.31
CA ALA A 26 -4.47 12.13 -1.23
C ALA A 26 -3.41 11.45 -0.34
N TRP A 27 -3.62 10.18 0.00
CA TRP A 27 -2.66 9.39 0.78
C TRP A 27 -1.33 9.22 0.04
N TRP A 28 -1.34 8.88 -1.26
CA TRP A 28 -0.10 8.78 -2.03
C TRP A 28 0.67 10.09 -2.11
N ARG A 29 -0.02 11.23 -2.29
CA ARG A 29 0.61 12.56 -2.25
C ARG A 29 1.21 12.88 -0.89
N ALA A 30 0.49 12.57 0.19
CA ALA A 30 0.99 12.77 1.54
C ALA A 30 2.22 11.89 1.81
N PHE A 31 2.19 10.62 1.36
CA PHE A 31 3.30 9.68 1.49
C PHE A 31 4.55 10.14 0.74
N ASP A 32 4.38 10.61 -0.50
CA ASP A 32 5.48 11.15 -1.32
C ASP A 32 6.16 12.34 -0.62
N GLY A 33 5.37 13.22 -0.01
CA GLY A 33 5.86 14.33 0.81
C GLY A 33 6.62 13.93 2.08
N GLN A 34 6.56 12.67 2.51
CA GLN A 34 7.29 12.15 3.66
C GLN A 34 8.54 11.32 3.29
N VAL A 35 8.87 11.19 1.99
CA VAL A 35 9.98 10.34 1.55
C VAL A 35 11.31 10.71 2.19
N ASP A 36 11.59 11.99 2.41
CA ASP A 36 12.83 12.40 3.08
C ASP A 36 12.82 12.10 4.58
N ASN A 37 11.67 12.23 5.25
CA ASN A 37 11.49 11.81 6.64
C ASN A 37 11.66 10.29 6.79
N LEU A 38 11.17 9.50 5.83
CA LEU A 38 11.44 8.05 5.76
C LEU A 38 12.94 7.78 5.68
N LYS A 39 13.66 8.43 4.75
CA LYS A 39 15.12 8.25 4.61
C LYS A 39 15.86 8.56 5.92
N SER A 40 15.58 9.71 6.54
CA SER A 40 16.24 10.11 7.78
C SER A 40 15.86 9.20 8.96
N LEU A 41 14.63 8.72 9.04
CA LEU A 41 14.22 7.74 10.05
C LEU A 41 15.05 6.45 9.95
N PHE A 42 15.20 5.88 8.75
CA PHE A 42 15.95 4.63 8.55
C PHE A 42 17.48 4.79 8.65
N LYS A 43 17.99 6.01 8.45
CA LYS A 43 19.38 6.37 8.77
C LYS A 43 19.61 6.67 10.27
N GLN A 44 18.56 6.62 11.09
CA GLN A 44 18.59 7.01 12.51
C GLN A 44 18.97 8.49 12.72
N GLU A 45 18.75 9.33 11.71
CA GLU A 45 19.04 10.77 11.71
C GLU A 45 17.85 11.61 12.20
N ALA A 46 16.65 11.01 12.26
CA ALA A 46 15.44 11.68 12.71
C ALA A 46 14.60 10.79 13.63
N ARG A 47 13.84 11.42 14.52
CA ARG A 47 12.76 10.77 15.28
C ARG A 47 11.44 11.13 14.61
N TRP A 48 10.79 10.12 14.04
CA TRP A 48 9.47 10.27 13.45
C TRP A 48 8.62 9.05 13.76
N ASP A 49 7.39 9.29 14.19
CA ASP A 49 6.42 8.25 14.51
C ASP A 49 5.70 7.81 13.23
N LEU A 50 6.42 7.01 12.42
CA LEU A 50 5.88 6.40 11.22
C LEU A 50 4.62 5.55 11.52
N PRO A 51 4.56 4.73 12.60
CA PRO A 51 3.35 4.02 12.96
C PRO A 51 2.12 4.90 13.14
N LYS A 52 2.23 5.96 13.93
CA LYS A 52 1.14 6.91 14.12
C LYS A 52 0.77 7.60 12.82
N TRP A 53 1.76 8.02 12.02
CA TRP A 53 1.48 8.69 10.76
C TRP A 53 0.73 7.78 9.77
N MET A 54 1.09 6.49 9.70
CA MET A 54 0.38 5.52 8.86
C MET A 54 -1.03 5.27 9.38
N ASP A 55 -1.24 5.17 10.69
CA ASP A 55 -2.59 5.06 11.29
C ASP A 55 -3.47 6.26 10.91
N ASP A 56 -2.95 7.48 11.08
CA ASP A 56 -3.68 8.72 10.79
C ASP A 56 -4.02 8.88 9.28
N ASN A 57 -3.16 8.38 8.38
CA ASN A 57 -3.27 8.66 6.93
C ASN A 57 -3.75 7.46 6.09
N LEU A 58 -3.27 6.24 6.33
CA LEU A 58 -3.65 5.05 5.56
C LEU A 58 -5.04 4.55 5.98
N HIS A 59 -5.34 4.51 7.28
CA HIS A 59 -6.62 4.00 7.76
C HIS A 59 -7.80 4.93 7.43
N ALA A 60 -7.54 6.16 7.00
CA ALA A 60 -8.54 7.05 6.41
C ALA A 60 -9.17 6.46 5.12
N ILE A 61 -8.44 5.59 4.41
CA ILE A 61 -8.95 4.81 3.28
C ILE A 61 -9.78 3.63 3.80
N HIS A 62 -9.18 2.76 4.61
CA HIS A 62 -9.87 1.65 5.29
C HIS A 62 -9.04 1.14 6.48
N PRO A 63 -9.64 0.89 7.66
CA PRO A 63 -8.91 0.54 8.88
C PRO A 63 -8.29 -0.87 8.88
N GLU A 64 -8.77 -1.77 8.03
CA GLU A 64 -8.25 -3.15 7.93
C GLU A 64 -7.08 -3.29 6.93
N ILE A 65 -6.57 -2.18 6.37
CA ILE A 65 -5.39 -2.23 5.51
C ILE A 65 -4.16 -2.19 6.41
N MET A 66 -3.43 -3.30 6.44
CA MET A 66 -2.16 -3.40 7.16
C MET A 66 -1.00 -3.04 6.24
N TRP A 67 0.12 -2.65 6.85
CA TRP A 67 1.31 -2.25 6.13
C TRP A 67 2.60 -2.68 6.82
N GLU A 68 3.66 -2.82 6.02
CA GLU A 68 5.03 -3.05 6.48
C GLU A 68 5.96 -2.15 5.67
N TYR A 69 6.87 -1.44 6.32
CA TYR A 69 7.93 -0.70 5.65
C TYR A 69 9.29 -1.24 6.07
N GLY A 70 10.18 -1.46 5.11
CA GLY A 70 11.49 -2.02 5.39
C GLY A 70 12.46 -1.89 4.22
N PRO A 71 13.66 -2.47 4.33
CA PRO A 71 14.62 -2.49 3.22
C PRO A 71 14.04 -3.24 2.01
N ALA A 72 14.47 -2.88 0.81
CA ALA A 72 14.15 -3.65 -0.38
C ALA A 72 14.62 -5.11 -0.22
N VAL A 73 13.84 -6.07 -0.73
CA VAL A 73 14.23 -7.49 -0.71
C VAL A 73 15.33 -7.76 -1.74
N LEU A 74 15.33 -7.02 -2.84
CA LEU A 74 16.26 -7.16 -3.96
C LEU A 74 16.83 -5.78 -4.30
N GLY A 75 18.15 -5.64 -4.20
CA GLY A 75 18.85 -4.39 -4.46
C GLY A 75 18.72 -3.37 -3.35
N GLU A 76 19.16 -2.16 -3.65
CA GLU A 76 19.12 -1.02 -2.75
C GLU A 76 17.72 -0.36 -2.74
N GLY A 77 17.42 0.35 -1.65
CA GLY A 77 16.17 1.09 -1.46
C GLY A 77 15.28 0.49 -0.37
N HIS A 78 14.00 0.87 -0.40
CA HIS A 78 13.01 0.46 0.58
C HIS A 78 11.78 -0.15 -0.10
N ARG A 79 11.07 -0.99 0.65
CA ARG A 79 9.78 -1.56 0.27
C ARG A 79 8.70 -1.02 1.20
N LEU A 80 7.58 -0.66 0.60
CA LEU A 80 6.29 -0.59 1.28
C LEU A 80 5.49 -1.82 0.85
N VAL A 81 4.91 -2.53 1.81
CA VAL A 81 3.97 -3.62 1.58
C VAL A 81 2.63 -3.18 2.14
N LEU A 82 1.56 -3.35 1.36
CA LEU A 82 0.19 -3.20 1.82
C LEU A 82 -0.51 -4.55 1.70
N THR A 83 -1.28 -4.93 2.72
CA THR A 83 -1.96 -6.21 2.76
C THR A 83 -3.31 -6.08 3.47
N PRO A 84 -4.35 -6.76 2.98
CA PRO A 84 -5.61 -6.85 3.71
C PRO A 84 -5.59 -8.02 4.75
N GLU A 85 -4.46 -8.71 4.90
CA GLU A 85 -4.31 -9.91 5.72
C GLU A 85 -5.44 -10.93 5.48
N SER A 86 -6.31 -11.14 6.47
CA SER A 86 -7.46 -12.06 6.43
C SER A 86 -8.69 -11.49 5.71
N ALA A 87 -8.81 -10.16 5.54
CA ALA A 87 -9.92 -9.48 4.88
C ALA A 87 -9.83 -9.62 3.34
N HIS A 88 -9.97 -10.84 2.83
CA HIS A 88 -9.74 -11.17 1.43
C HIS A 88 -10.62 -10.38 0.45
N GLU A 89 -11.79 -9.91 0.89
CA GLU A 89 -12.68 -9.01 0.17
C GLU A 89 -12.07 -7.64 -0.13
N LEU A 90 -11.05 -7.22 0.63
CA LEU A 90 -10.33 -5.95 0.43
C LEU A 90 -9.13 -6.07 -0.51
N ARG A 91 -8.76 -7.28 -0.96
CA ARG A 91 -7.68 -7.47 -1.95
C ARG A 91 -7.82 -6.57 -3.19
N PRO A 92 -9.02 -6.37 -3.75
CA PRO A 92 -9.21 -5.48 -4.90
C PRO A 92 -8.98 -4.01 -4.54
N LEU A 93 -9.37 -3.56 -3.34
CA LEU A 93 -9.07 -2.21 -2.86
C LEU A 93 -7.55 -2.03 -2.73
N VAL A 94 -6.87 -2.99 -2.11
CA VAL A 94 -5.40 -2.98 -2.00
C VAL A 94 -4.77 -2.94 -3.39
N ALA A 95 -5.24 -3.74 -4.35
CA ALA A 95 -4.76 -3.69 -5.73
C ALA A 95 -4.91 -2.30 -6.35
N THR A 96 -6.08 -1.66 -6.18
CA THR A 96 -6.30 -0.28 -6.67
C THR A 96 -5.36 0.72 -6.00
N ILE A 97 -5.09 0.59 -4.71
CA ILE A 97 -4.10 1.44 -4.02
C ILE A 97 -2.73 1.30 -4.70
N LEU A 98 -2.30 0.06 -4.99
CA LEU A 98 -1.01 -0.20 -5.63
C LEU A 98 -0.93 0.31 -7.07
N GLU A 99 -2.01 0.15 -7.84
CA GLU A 99 -2.09 0.63 -9.23
C GLU A 99 -1.99 2.15 -9.34
N ARG A 100 -2.42 2.87 -8.31
CA ARG A 100 -2.39 4.34 -8.24
C ARG A 100 -1.11 4.90 -7.65
N ALA A 101 -0.13 4.05 -7.34
CA ALA A 101 1.17 4.50 -6.84
C ALA A 101 1.83 5.46 -7.85
N PRO A 102 2.42 6.58 -7.40
CA PRO A 102 3.14 7.51 -8.27
C PRO A 102 4.21 6.79 -9.09
N THR A 103 4.22 7.00 -10.41
CA THR A 103 5.16 6.34 -11.34
C THR A 103 6.51 7.06 -11.43
N SER A 104 6.82 7.99 -10.53
CA SER A 104 7.94 8.94 -10.70
C SER A 104 9.28 8.22 -10.93
N PRO A 105 10.04 8.59 -11.99
CA PRO A 105 11.46 8.24 -12.07
C PRO A 105 12.24 9.00 -10.98
N PRO A 106 13.33 8.44 -10.41
CA PRO A 106 14.13 9.18 -9.46
C PRO A 106 14.80 10.35 -10.20
N GLY A 107 14.43 11.58 -9.84
CA GLY A 107 15.10 12.78 -10.30
C GLY A 107 16.57 12.76 -9.84
N ASN A 108 17.48 12.64 -10.82
CA ASN A 108 18.86 13.16 -10.84
C ASN A 108 19.71 13.08 -9.56
N SER A 109 19.48 12.04 -8.76
CA SER A 109 20.35 11.56 -7.71
C SER A 109 20.51 10.07 -7.95
N THR A 110 21.73 9.57 -7.85
CA THR A 110 22.18 8.19 -8.01
C THR A 110 21.60 7.25 -6.94
N THR A 111 20.30 7.34 -6.68
CA THR A 111 19.62 6.66 -5.57
C THR A 111 18.51 5.77 -6.13
N PRO A 112 18.51 4.47 -5.82
CA PRO A 112 17.57 3.53 -6.41
C PRO A 112 16.16 3.81 -5.89
N GLY A 113 15.29 4.16 -6.83
CA GLY A 113 13.87 4.42 -6.61
C GLY A 113 13.11 3.18 -6.16
N PHE A 114 11.96 3.43 -5.51
CA PHE A 114 10.97 2.46 -5.08
C PHE A 114 10.67 1.44 -6.18
N ARG A 115 11.32 0.27 -6.15
CA ARG A 115 11.01 -0.83 -7.06
C ARG A 115 9.97 -1.74 -6.42
N ARG A 116 8.78 -1.69 -7.01
CA ARG A 116 7.72 -2.70 -6.98
C ARG A 116 7.14 -2.97 -5.60
N ILE A 117 6.01 -2.33 -5.34
CA ILE A 117 5.11 -2.70 -4.26
C ILE A 117 4.58 -4.11 -4.56
N SER A 118 4.77 -5.04 -3.63
CA SER A 118 4.36 -6.43 -3.81
C SER A 118 3.20 -6.75 -2.87
N ASN A 119 2.12 -7.28 -3.43
CA ASN A 119 1.07 -7.95 -2.67
C ASN A 119 1.63 -9.33 -2.25
N ARG A 120 1.93 -9.54 -0.96
CA ARG A 120 2.35 -10.87 -0.49
C ARG A 120 1.16 -11.83 -0.64
N ARG A 121 1.15 -12.62 -1.72
CA ARG A 121 0.40 -13.88 -1.73
C ARG A 121 1.07 -14.84 -0.75
N ASN A 122 0.38 -15.22 0.32
CA ASN A 122 0.80 -16.28 1.23
C ASN A 122 0.92 -17.62 0.45
N PRO A 123 2.12 -18.23 0.32
CA PRO A 123 2.29 -19.52 -0.31
C PRO A 123 2.26 -20.64 0.74
N GLN A 124 1.19 -20.73 1.54
CA GLN A 124 0.96 -21.88 2.42
C GLN A 124 -0.51 -22.30 2.38
N SER A 125 -0.88 -22.97 1.29
CA SER A 125 -2.02 -23.90 1.25
C SER A 125 -1.82 -24.88 0.10
N LYS A 126 -0.84 -25.76 0.25
CA LYS A 126 -0.80 -27.07 -0.44
C LYS A 126 -0.12 -28.10 0.47
N HIS A 127 -0.83 -28.52 1.50
CA HIS A 127 -0.66 -29.85 2.09
C HIS A 127 -2.02 -30.53 2.15
N ALA A 128 -2.26 -31.42 1.19
CA ALA A 128 -3.11 -32.58 1.38
C ALA A 128 -2.50 -33.73 0.56
N ARG A 129 -2.07 -34.74 1.32
CA ARG A 129 -1.55 -36.07 1.00
C ARG A 129 -2.20 -36.76 -0.22
N LEU A 130 -1.43 -37.62 -0.88
CA LEU A 130 -1.58 -39.08 -0.75
C LEU A 130 -0.37 -39.81 -1.32
N MET A 131 0.31 -40.55 -0.44
CA MET A 131 1.10 -41.73 -0.77
C MET A 131 0.12 -42.90 -0.95
N THR A 132 0.27 -43.63 -2.04
CA THR A 132 0.32 -45.10 -2.13
C THR A 132 0.90 -45.46 -3.48
#